data_AF-A0A3P7EFF4-F1
#
_entry.id   AF-A0A3P7EFF4-F1
#
_cell.length_a   1.000
_cell.length_b   1.000
_cell.length_c   1.000
_cell.angle_alpha   90.00
_cell.angle_beta   90.00
_cell.angle_gamma   90.00
#
_symmetry.space_group_name_H-M   'P 1'
#
loop_
_entity.id
_entity.type
_entity.pdbx_description
1 polymer ?
#
loop_
_entity_poly.entity_id
_entity_poly.type
_entity_poly.pdbx_seq_one_letter_code
_entity_poly.pdbx_strand_id
1 'polypeptide(L)'
;MRHLTGNRCRCQTGRMGIMCRRPCQDIYKSCKLWKEEDRCHWAKPILPFFEDNCAESCGSCQNNGQTLKNPLPPILEPISWIIGRWETETLAGDRFPISFEHPYKEILDISLTDVPMFDRPPVNVLKRKKPLI
;
A
#
# COMPACT_ATOMS: atom_id res chain seq x y z
N MET A 1 1.71 -21.43 -10.68
CA MET A 1 2.57 -20.33 -10.17
C MET A 1 1.92 -19.78 -8.92
N ARG A 2 2.63 -19.59 -7.81
CA ARG A 2 2.09 -18.83 -6.67
C ARG A 2 1.99 -17.37 -7.11
N HIS A 3 0.79 -16.82 -7.17
CA HIS A 3 0.63 -15.38 -7.34
C HIS A 3 1.16 -14.70 -6.08
N LEU A 4 2.26 -13.97 -6.23
CA LEU A 4 2.95 -13.29 -5.14
C LEU A 4 2.27 -11.97 -4.76
N THR A 5 1.18 -11.60 -5.43
CA THR A 5 0.47 -10.35 -5.21
C THR A 5 -1.04 -10.53 -5.35
N GLY A 6 -1.79 -9.59 -4.77
CA GLY A 6 -3.24 -9.50 -4.93
C GLY A 6 -4.05 -10.30 -3.91
N ASN A 7 -5.28 -10.64 -4.28
CA ASN A 7 -6.29 -11.18 -3.34
C ASN A 7 -6.68 -12.62 -3.64
N ARG A 8 -5.82 -13.36 -4.35
CA ARG A 8 -6.14 -14.70 -4.87
C ARG A 8 -6.00 -15.81 -3.83
N CYS A 9 -5.53 -15.48 -2.63
CA CYS A 9 -5.51 -16.41 -1.50
C CYS A 9 -6.91 -16.53 -0.89
N ARG A 10 -7.37 -17.76 -0.62
CA ARG A 10 -8.58 -17.97 0.19
C ARG A 10 -8.27 -17.70 1.66
N CYS A 11 -9.06 -16.82 2.27
CA CYS A 11 -8.88 -16.35 3.63
C CYS A 11 -10.13 -16.58 4.48
N GLN A 12 -9.98 -16.50 5.80
CA GLN A 12 -11.10 -16.46 6.73
C GLN A 12 -11.93 -15.18 6.52
N THR A 13 -13.20 -15.20 6.93
CA THR A 13 -14.10 -14.03 6.86
C THR A 13 -13.44 -12.79 7.48
N GLY A 14 -13.56 -11.66 6.79
CA GLY A 14 -12.95 -10.39 7.19
C GLY A 14 -11.49 -10.22 6.80
N ARG A 15 -10.85 -11.20 6.13
CA ARG A 15 -9.42 -11.14 5.75
C ARG A 15 -9.20 -11.33 4.26
N MET A 16 -8.10 -10.77 3.75
CA MET A 16 -7.66 -10.85 2.34
C MET A 16 -6.14 -10.70 2.21
N GLY A 17 -5.66 -10.84 0.96
CA GLY A 17 -4.28 -10.55 0.57
C GLY A 17 -3.29 -11.67 0.91
N ILE A 18 -2.01 -11.42 0.67
CA ILE A 18 -0.94 -12.37 0.97
C ILE A 18 -0.97 -12.75 2.46
N MET A 19 -0.95 -14.06 2.74
CA MET A 19 -1.02 -14.62 4.10
C MET A 19 -2.24 -14.15 4.91
N CYS A 20 -3.30 -13.63 4.27
CA CYS A 20 -4.51 -13.15 4.92
C CYS A 20 -4.27 -12.04 5.98
N ARG A 21 -3.20 -11.25 5.80
CA ARG A 21 -2.78 -10.24 6.78
C ARG A 21 -3.59 -8.94 6.72
N ARG A 22 -4.31 -8.69 5.64
CA ARG A 22 -5.09 -7.45 5.45
C ARG A 22 -6.57 -7.69 5.76
N PRO A 23 -7.29 -6.70 6.30
CA PRO A 23 -8.75 -6.79 6.39
C PRO A 23 -9.34 -6.81 4.99
N CYS A 24 -10.45 -7.54 4.81
CA CYS A 24 -11.18 -7.58 3.55
C CYS A 24 -11.79 -6.21 3.26
N GLN A 25 -11.31 -5.54 2.21
CA GLN A 25 -11.82 -4.24 1.75
C GLN A 25 -11.38 -3.97 0.30
N ASP A 26 -12.04 -3.02 -0.35
CA ASP A 26 -11.58 -2.47 -1.63
C ASP A 26 -10.39 -1.52 -1.46
N ILE A 27 -9.52 -1.47 -2.47
CA ILE A 27 -8.35 -0.58 -2.53
C ILE A 27 -8.69 0.75 -3.20
N TYR A 28 -9.48 0.70 -4.28
CA TYR A 28 -9.87 1.87 -5.06
C TYR A 28 -11.30 2.29 -4.71
N LYS A 29 -11.53 3.59 -4.55
CA LYS A 29 -12.88 4.14 -4.32
C LYS A 29 -13.85 3.85 -5.48
N SER A 30 -13.31 3.66 -6.69
CA SER A 30 -14.06 3.33 -7.91
C SER A 30 -14.56 1.88 -7.97
N CYS A 31 -14.22 1.01 -7.01
CA CYS A 31 -14.58 -0.41 -7.06
C CYS A 31 -16.09 -0.68 -7.17
N LYS A 32 -16.93 0.13 -6.52
CA LYS A 32 -18.40 0.01 -6.64
C LYS A 32 -18.89 0.30 -8.05
N LEU A 33 -18.40 1.38 -8.67
CA LEU A 33 -18.72 1.72 -10.05
C LEU A 33 -18.24 0.62 -11.01
N TRP A 34 -17.01 0.12 -10.82
CA TRP A 34 -16.48 -0.95 -11.67
C TRP A 34 -17.23 -2.27 -11.52
N LYS A 35 -17.84 -2.53 -10.37
CA LYS A 35 -18.75 -3.67 -10.18
C LYS A 35 -20.03 -3.49 -10.99
N GLU A 36 -20.63 -2.30 -10.98
CA GLU A 36 -21.83 -1.99 -11.77
C GLU A 36 -21.58 -2.11 -13.28
N GLU A 37 -20.36 -1.79 -13.72
CA GLU A 37 -19.88 -1.98 -15.10
C GLU A 37 -19.39 -3.41 -15.39
N ASP A 38 -19.67 -4.38 -14.52
CA ASP A 38 -19.35 -5.81 -14.64
C ASP A 38 -17.83 -6.11 -14.81
N ARG A 39 -16.94 -5.18 -14.46
CA ARG A 39 -15.49 -5.33 -14.70
C ARG A 39 -14.85 -6.46 -13.90
N CYS A 40 -15.49 -6.91 -12.82
CA CYS A 40 -15.07 -8.09 -12.08
C CYS A 40 -15.14 -9.38 -12.92
N HIS A 41 -16.06 -9.45 -13.89
CA HIS A 41 -16.32 -10.65 -14.69
C HIS A 41 -15.73 -10.53 -16.09
N TRP A 42 -16.13 -9.52 -16.88
CA TRP A 42 -15.71 -9.44 -18.28
C TRP A 42 -14.23 -9.12 -18.45
N ALA A 43 -13.63 -8.34 -17.54
CA ALA A 43 -12.22 -7.96 -17.65
C ALA A 43 -11.26 -9.04 -17.11
N LYS A 44 -11.77 -10.00 -16.32
CA LYS A 44 -10.98 -11.05 -15.65
C LYS A 44 -10.08 -11.87 -16.59
N PRO A 45 -10.53 -12.29 -17.79
CA PRO A 45 -9.68 -13.02 -18.73
C PRO A 45 -8.53 -12.18 -19.30
N ILE A 46 -8.67 -10.86 -19.31
CA ILE A 46 -7.69 -9.92 -19.88
C ILE A 46 -6.72 -9.44 -18.80
N LEU A 47 -7.26 -9.00 -17.66
CA LEU A 47 -6.50 -8.41 -16.58
C LEU A 47 -7.19 -8.67 -15.23
N PRO A 48 -6.52 -9.33 -14.26
CA PRO A 48 -7.06 -9.62 -12.93
C PRO A 48 -7.11 -8.39 -12.00
N PHE A 49 -6.92 -7.19 -12.54
CA PHE A 49 -6.81 -5.94 -11.77
C PHE A 49 -8.00 -5.70 -10.84
N PHE A 50 -9.22 -5.89 -11.32
CA PHE A 50 -10.42 -5.64 -10.53
C PHE A 50 -10.58 -6.68 -9.40
N GLU A 51 -10.31 -7.96 -9.66
CA GLU A 51 -10.31 -9.00 -8.63
C GLU A 51 -9.22 -8.76 -7.57
N ASP A 52 -8.03 -8.31 -7.99
CA ASP A 52 -6.90 -8.04 -7.10
C ASP A 52 -7.04 -6.72 -6.32
N ASN A 53 -7.82 -5.74 -6.78
CA ASN A 53 -7.95 -4.44 -6.12
C ASN A 53 -9.33 -4.16 -5.51
N CYS A 54 -10.35 -4.93 -5.90
CA CYS A 54 -11.73 -4.74 -5.50
C CYS A 54 -12.31 -6.03 -4.90
N ALA A 55 -11.59 -6.67 -3.97
CA ALA A 55 -11.99 -7.97 -3.44
C ALA A 55 -13.34 -7.98 -2.73
N GLU A 56 -13.73 -6.88 -2.08
CA GLU A 56 -15.03 -6.81 -1.42
C GLU A 56 -16.13 -6.60 -2.47
N SER A 57 -15.97 -5.62 -3.36
CA SER A 57 -16.95 -5.35 -4.42
C SER A 57 -17.15 -6.54 -5.36
N CYS A 58 -16.05 -7.19 -5.79
CA CYS A 58 -16.07 -8.38 -6.64
C CYS A 58 -16.39 -9.68 -5.90
N GLY A 59 -16.62 -9.65 -4.59
CA GLY A 59 -17.04 -10.81 -3.80
C GLY A 59 -15.95 -11.88 -3.58
N SER A 60 -14.68 -11.52 -3.73
CA SER A 60 -13.55 -12.41 -3.41
C SER A 60 -13.36 -12.59 -1.90
N CYS A 61 -13.86 -11.67 -1.08
CA CYS A 61 -13.90 -11.78 0.37
C CYS A 61 -15.13 -11.04 0.94
N GLN A 62 -15.42 -11.26 2.22
CA GLN A 62 -16.48 -10.56 2.95
C GLN A 62 -15.90 -9.76 4.11
N ASN A 63 -16.19 -8.46 4.18
CA ASN A 63 -15.74 -7.55 5.22
C ASN A 63 -16.45 -7.85 6.56
N ASN A 64 -15.73 -7.71 7.69
CA ASN A 64 -16.25 -7.93 9.06
C ASN A 64 -16.34 -6.64 9.89
N GLY A 65 -16.32 -5.47 9.24
CA GLY A 65 -16.33 -4.15 9.85
C GLY A 65 -14.94 -3.54 10.07
N GLN A 66 -13.85 -4.31 9.91
CA GLN A 66 -12.49 -3.77 10.00
C GLN A 66 -12.06 -3.18 8.66
N THR A 67 -11.60 -1.93 8.66
CA THR A 67 -11.04 -1.26 7.47
C THR A 67 -9.79 -0.46 7.81
N LEU A 68 -8.88 -0.37 6.85
CA LEU A 68 -7.74 0.52 6.85
C LEU A 68 -8.10 1.76 6.03
N LYS A 69 -7.74 2.94 6.56
CA LYS A 69 -7.90 4.21 5.85
C LYS A 69 -7.09 4.25 4.54
N ASN A 70 -5.82 3.85 4.61
CA ASN A 70 -4.90 3.77 3.48
C ASN A 70 -4.44 2.31 3.34
N PRO A 71 -5.23 1.42 2.70
CA PRO A 71 -4.85 0.03 2.54
C PRO A 71 -3.66 -0.09 1.58
N LEU A 72 -2.76 -1.04 1.84
CA LEU A 72 -1.66 -1.37 0.94
C LEU A 72 -2.20 -1.91 -0.39
N PRO A 73 -1.98 -1.22 -1.52
CA PRO A 73 -2.35 -1.73 -2.83
C PRO A 73 -1.49 -2.93 -3.22
N PRO A 74 -2.06 -3.97 -3.86
CA PRO A 74 -1.34 -5.16 -4.32
C PRO A 74 -0.03 -4.89 -5.08
N ILE A 75 -0.03 -3.86 -5.94
CA ILE A 75 1.15 -3.50 -6.74
C ILE A 75 2.33 -3.02 -5.87
N LEU A 76 2.07 -2.56 -4.64
CA LEU A 76 3.08 -2.13 -3.68
C LEU A 76 3.48 -3.25 -2.71
N GLU A 77 2.84 -4.43 -2.75
CA GLU A 77 3.21 -5.58 -1.90
C GLU A 77 4.70 -5.97 -2.01
N PRO A 78 5.33 -6.00 -3.21
CA PRO A 78 6.76 -6.33 -3.34
C PRO A 78 7.71 -5.37 -2.61
N ILE A 79 7.29 -4.11 -2.41
CA ILE A 79 8.06 -3.09 -1.69
C ILE A 79 7.48 -2.78 -0.31
N SER A 80 6.55 -3.59 0.18
CA SER A 80 5.91 -3.35 1.48
C SER A 80 6.90 -3.28 2.64
N TRP A 81 8.05 -3.95 2.50
CA TRP A 81 9.09 -3.96 3.51
C TRP A 81 9.79 -2.61 3.70
N ILE A 82 9.81 -1.71 2.71
CA ILE A 82 10.38 -0.34 2.87
C ILE A 82 9.36 0.67 3.39
N ILE A 83 8.07 0.35 3.36
CA ILE A 83 7.02 1.27 3.79
C ILE A 83 7.06 1.37 5.31
N GLY A 84 7.31 2.57 5.81
CA GLY A 84 7.49 2.85 7.22
C GLY A 84 8.51 3.95 7.46
N ARG A 85 8.90 4.06 8.73
CA ARG A 85 9.84 5.07 9.20
C ARG A 85 11.18 4.42 9.52
N TRP A 86 12.21 4.92 8.86
CA TRP A 86 13.60 4.51 9.00
C TRP A 86 14.39 5.64 9.62
N GLU A 87 15.24 5.31 10.59
CA GLU A 87 16.03 6.30 11.30
C GLU A 87 17.50 5.87 11.38
N THR A 88 18.40 6.82 11.19
CA THR A 88 19.84 6.61 11.39
C THR A 88 20.47 7.85 12.02
N GLU A 89 21.58 7.68 12.73
CA GLU A 89 22.34 8.76 13.34
C GLU A 89 23.66 8.92 12.60
N THR A 90 24.03 10.16 12.29
CA THR A 90 25.31 10.47 11.67
C THR A 90 26.36 10.75 12.74
N LEU A 91 27.60 10.31 12.49
CA LEU A 91 28.73 10.58 13.39
C LEU A 91 29.34 11.97 13.18
N ALA A 92 29.10 12.57 12.01
CA ALA A 92 29.67 13.83 11.60
C ALA A 92 28.61 14.73 10.95
N GLY A 93 28.90 16.02 10.97
CA GLY A 93 28.20 17.01 10.18
C GLY A 93 28.35 16.74 8.68
N ASP A 94 27.26 16.94 7.92
CA ASP A 94 27.26 16.82 6.46
C ASP A 94 26.94 18.18 5.85
N ARG A 95 27.52 18.48 4.68
CA ARG A 95 27.44 19.78 3.98
C ARG A 95 26.49 19.72 2.79
N PHE A 96 25.25 19.28 2.97
CA PHE A 96 24.21 19.50 1.95
C PHE A 96 22.80 19.15 2.45
N PRO A 97 21.75 19.88 2.05
CA PRO A 97 21.73 21.24 1.48
C PRO A 97 21.90 22.35 2.53
N ILE A 98 21.79 22.01 3.82
CA ILE A 98 22.09 22.86 4.99
C ILE A 98 23.17 22.12 5.77
N SER A 99 24.22 22.84 6.16
CA SER A 99 25.33 22.25 6.92
C SER A 99 24.90 21.99 8.36
N PHE A 100 25.10 20.76 8.84
CA PHE A 100 25.05 20.45 10.27
C PHE A 100 26.48 20.46 10.80
N GLU A 101 26.76 21.18 11.88
CA GLU A 101 28.08 21.17 12.54
C GLU A 101 28.24 19.97 13.48
N HIS A 102 27.11 19.42 13.93
CA HIS A 102 27.03 18.35 14.91
C HIS A 102 26.38 17.09 14.30
N PRO A 103 26.56 15.92 14.95
CA PRO A 103 25.75 14.73 14.72
C PRO A 103 24.26 15.06 14.58
N TYR A 104 23.60 14.40 13.65
CA TYR A 104 22.18 14.59 13.41
C TYR A 104 21.51 13.25 13.09
N LYS A 105 20.20 13.21 13.28
CA LYS A 105 19.36 12.06 12.95
C LYS A 105 18.75 12.25 11.56
N GLU A 106 18.94 11.27 10.68
CA GLU A 106 18.19 11.16 9.42
C GLU A 106 16.96 10.30 9.64
N ILE A 107 15.82 10.80 9.16
CA ILE A 107 14.56 10.09 9.19
C ILE A 107 14.06 10.01 7.75
N LEU A 108 13.87 8.79 7.25
CA LEU A 108 13.22 8.50 5.97
C LEU A 108 11.85 7.90 6.28
N ASP A 109 10.80 8.60 5.88
CA ASP A 109 9.41 8.20 6.09
C ASP A 109 8.79 7.89 4.73
N ILE A 110 8.45 6.62 4.50
CA ILE A 110 7.80 6.15 3.28
C ILE A 110 6.39 5.72 3.67
N SER A 111 5.38 6.46 3.19
CA SER A 111 3.99 6.24 3.59
C SER A 111 3.06 6.04 2.40
N LEU A 112 2.01 5.25 2.60
CA LEU A 112 0.93 5.06 1.63
C LEU A 112 0.09 6.34 1.49
N THR A 113 -0.22 6.70 0.26
CA THR A 113 -1.15 7.79 -0.05
C THR A 113 -2.54 7.25 -0.37
N ASP A 114 -3.51 8.15 -0.48
CA ASP A 114 -4.76 7.81 -1.16
C ASP A 114 -4.46 7.31 -2.57
N VAL A 115 -5.20 6.28 -2.97
CA VAL A 115 -5.10 5.71 -4.31
C VAL A 115 -5.95 6.56 -5.26
N PRO A 116 -5.40 7.02 -6.41
CA PRO A 116 -6.17 7.80 -7.37
C PRO A 116 -7.28 6.94 -7.99
N MET A 117 -8.31 7.57 -8.56
CA MET A 117 -9.39 6.83 -9.24
C MET A 117 -8.88 6.02 -10.44
N PHE A 118 -7.83 6.54 -11.10
CA PHE A 118 -7.13 5.96 -12.24
C PHE A 118 -5.64 6.28 -12.08
N ASP A 119 -4.76 5.37 -12.51
CA ASP A 119 -3.30 5.38 -12.35
C ASP A 119 -2.76 4.50 -11.18
N ARG A 120 -1.43 4.33 -11.16
CA ARG A 120 -0.69 3.57 -10.16
C ARG A 120 -0.71 4.30 -8.82
N PRO A 121 -0.87 3.57 -7.71
CA PRO A 121 -0.84 4.17 -6.38
C PRO A 121 0.55 4.75 -6.08
N PRO A 122 0.65 6.03 -5.68
CA PRO A 122 1.91 6.61 -5.27
C PRO A 122 2.30 6.19 -3.84
N VAL A 123 3.57 6.44 -3.50
CA VAL A 123 4.06 6.49 -2.14
C VAL A 123 4.59 7.89 -1.87
N ASN A 124 4.34 8.41 -0.66
CA ASN A 124 5.02 9.61 -0.20
C ASN A 124 6.38 9.21 0.35
N VAL A 125 7.42 9.96 -0.02
CA VAL A 125 8.78 9.79 0.52
C VAL A 125 9.21 11.11 1.13
N LEU A 126 9.38 11.12 2.44
CA LEU A 126 9.77 12.30 3.20
C LEU A 126 11.10 12.04 3.90
N LYS A 127 12.11 12.86 3.59
CA LYS A 127 13.39 12.86 4.30
C LYS A 127 13.44 14.03 5.27
N ARG A 128 13.80 13.78 6.54
CA ARG A 128 14.02 14.81 7.56
C ARG A 128 15.41 14.63 8.17
N LYS A 129 16.05 15.75 8.52
CA LYS A 129 17.27 15.79 9.32
C LYS A 129 16.93 16.52 10.63
N LYS A 130 17.26 15.94 11.79
CA LYS A 130 17.07 16.55 13.11
C LYS A 130 18.42 16.66 13.83
N PRO A 131 18.87 17.83 14.28
CA PRO A 131 20.07 17.94 15.11
C PRO A 131 19.97 17.05 16.36
N LEU A 132 21.08 16.42 16.76
CA LEU A 132 21.24 15.81 18.08
C LEU A 132 21.81 16.88 19.04
N ILE A 133 21.02 17.91 19.33
CA ILE A 133 21.30 18.91 20.37
C ILE A 133 20.34 18.67 21.53
#